data_AF-A0A0S9K8K3-F1
#
_entry.id   AF-A0A0S9K8K3-F1
#
_cell.length_a   1.000
_cell.length_b   1.000
_cell.length_c   1.000
_cell.angle_alpha   90.00
_cell.angle_beta   90.00
_cell.angle_gamma   90.00
#
_symmetry.space_group_name_H-M   'P 1'
#
loop_
_entity.id
_entity.type
_entity.pdbx_description
1 polymer ?
#
loop_
_entity_poly.entity_id
_entity_poly.type
_entity_poly.pdbx_seq_one_letter_code
_entity_poly.pdbx_strand_id
1 'polypeptide(L)'
;MGGLERRELHPVADGCIGADWSRRYPRRTTLRRDAKEPVMARTTVEIRNETTITLELASQKGDWSAPPPESIRPGASATITLETGLLGGTGHLVYTIGTATARHLGLTWKAGVLDRDRSDDMTVEAPQGFDASVTRKNERAVVRVLESVRHAVPDFAPSRNGLHFPNAWSHELPVMSVGKIMNDLIDAMPAGLGAMLQIARRDPDWMPLTRADAGLCGGMVFTVLDYFTAGRAVPGRRTPPAASDDPLFLFVRERMLDSLDLSGDGHRWLSYSAPQYPDDDEGVPGAITRGRRRVTFDDTIPAVRSDIDAGRLSPIGLIRSIDLDIGKNHQVMAYAYEQKGAKTALWIYDPNEPDNDDVVLRLDADQPTGHLHVVRESHERAADTGPIYCIMPLRGYAPMLPPQLAA
;
A
#
# COMPACT_ATOMS: atom_id res chain seq x y z
N MET A 1 -54.90 1.14 -67.08
CA MET A 1 -54.15 0.06 -66.41
C MET A 1 -54.91 -0.28 -65.14
N GLY A 2 -55.92 -1.15 -65.26
CA GLY A 2 -56.84 -1.55 -64.17
C GLY A 2 -56.23 -2.67 -63.32
N GLY A 3 -56.70 -2.98 -62.11
CA GLY A 3 -58.03 -2.78 -61.55
C GLY A 3 -58.68 -4.15 -61.31
N LEU A 4 -59.13 -4.35 -60.07
CA LEU A 4 -60.26 -5.20 -59.64
C LEU A 4 -60.18 -6.74 -59.72
N GLU A 5 -60.55 -7.31 -58.58
CA GLU A 5 -61.56 -8.36 -58.37
C GLU A 5 -61.26 -9.87 -58.46
N ARG A 6 -61.59 -10.49 -57.31
CA ARG A 6 -62.41 -11.70 -57.09
C ARG A 6 -62.33 -12.83 -58.12
N ARG A 7 -62.07 -14.03 -57.59
CA ARG A 7 -62.94 -15.19 -57.87
C ARG A 7 -63.22 -15.97 -56.59
N GLU A 8 -64.47 -15.91 -56.17
CA GLU A 8 -65.14 -17.01 -55.45
C GLU A 8 -65.55 -18.09 -56.46
N LEU A 9 -65.59 -19.36 -56.02
CA LEU A 9 -66.76 -20.27 -56.06
C LEU A 9 -66.32 -21.74 -55.83
N HIS A 10 -66.60 -22.24 -54.62
CA HIS A 10 -67.22 -23.53 -54.16
C HIS A 10 -67.50 -24.69 -55.17
N PRO A 11 -67.92 -25.93 -54.75
CA PRO A 11 -67.92 -26.65 -53.44
C PRO A 11 -67.60 -28.20 -53.55
N VAL A 12 -67.92 -28.94 -52.46
CA VAL A 12 -68.27 -30.40 -52.33
C VAL A 12 -67.07 -31.35 -52.14
N ALA A 13 -66.76 -31.85 -50.93
CA ALA A 13 -67.45 -32.80 -50.05
C ALA A 13 -67.27 -34.28 -50.45
N ASP A 14 -67.33 -35.13 -49.41
CA ASP A 14 -67.19 -36.59 -49.35
C ASP A 14 -65.74 -37.10 -49.28
N GLY A 15 -65.33 -37.93 -48.32
CA GLY A 15 -66.07 -38.65 -47.29
C GLY A 15 -65.07 -39.56 -46.59
N CYS A 16 -65.31 -39.77 -45.30
CA CYS A 16 -64.49 -40.54 -44.36
C CYS A 16 -64.37 -42.04 -44.70
N ILE A 17 -63.68 -42.75 -43.79
CA ILE A 17 -63.50 -44.20 -43.59
C ILE A 17 -62.12 -44.65 -44.11
N GLY A 18 -61.17 -45.18 -43.34
CA GLY A 18 -61.17 -45.82 -42.03
C GLY A 18 -60.15 -46.98 -42.08
N ALA A 19 -59.57 -47.36 -40.93
CA ALA A 19 -58.74 -48.55 -40.68
C ALA A 19 -57.23 -48.53 -41.02
N ASP A 20 -56.46 -47.95 -40.09
CA ASP A 20 -55.54 -48.60 -39.13
C ASP A 20 -54.62 -49.81 -39.50
N TRP A 21 -53.45 -49.74 -38.88
CA TRP A 21 -52.45 -50.75 -38.50
C TRP A 21 -51.23 -51.06 -39.38
N SER A 22 -50.10 -50.65 -38.79
CA SER A 22 -48.78 -51.30 -38.77
C SER A 22 -47.80 -51.00 -39.91
N ARG A 23 -46.85 -50.08 -39.65
CA ARG A 23 -45.42 -50.25 -39.99
C ARG A 23 -44.55 -49.17 -39.32
N ARG A 24 -43.84 -49.63 -38.28
CA ARG A 24 -42.50 -49.24 -37.78
C ARG A 24 -42.01 -47.81 -38.08
N TYR A 25 -42.02 -46.95 -37.05
CA TYR A 25 -41.04 -45.87 -36.90
C TYR A 25 -40.15 -46.15 -35.67
N PRO A 26 -38.84 -45.89 -35.73
CA PRO A 26 -37.94 -46.15 -34.62
C PRO A 26 -38.22 -45.23 -33.42
N ARG A 27 -38.02 -45.80 -32.23
CA ARG A 27 -38.18 -45.13 -30.93
C ARG A 27 -37.45 -43.79 -30.92
N ARG A 28 -38.19 -42.70 -30.64
CA ARG A 28 -37.59 -41.45 -30.13
C ARG A 28 -36.90 -41.79 -28.81
N THR A 29 -35.58 -41.90 -28.84
CA THR A 29 -34.75 -41.76 -27.66
C THR A 29 -35.04 -40.39 -27.08
N THR A 30 -35.62 -40.37 -25.89
CA THR A 30 -35.62 -39.19 -25.03
C THR A 30 -34.16 -38.87 -24.73
N LEU A 31 -33.61 -37.90 -25.47
CA LEU A 31 -32.43 -37.16 -25.02
C LEU A 31 -32.83 -36.54 -23.68
N ARG A 32 -32.40 -37.17 -22.58
CA ARG A 32 -32.25 -36.47 -21.31
C ARG A 32 -31.38 -35.25 -21.64
N ARG A 33 -31.97 -34.05 -21.57
CA ARG A 33 -31.18 -32.84 -21.39
C ARG A 33 -30.43 -33.05 -20.09
N ASP A 34 -29.13 -33.31 -20.18
CA ASP A 34 -28.25 -33.10 -19.05
C ASP A 34 -28.49 -31.66 -18.60
N ALA A 35 -29.05 -31.52 -17.40
CA ALA A 35 -29.24 -30.21 -16.81
C ALA A 35 -27.83 -29.62 -16.68
N LYS A 36 -27.51 -28.62 -17.51
CA LYS A 36 -26.33 -27.78 -17.29
C LYS A 36 -26.42 -27.31 -15.83
N GLU A 37 -25.40 -27.63 -15.05
CA GLU A 37 -25.29 -27.10 -13.70
C GLU A 37 -25.50 -25.58 -13.76
N PRO A 38 -26.33 -25.02 -12.87
CA PRO A 38 -26.60 -23.60 -12.87
C PRO A 38 -25.27 -22.85 -12.71
N VAL A 39 -25.06 -21.81 -13.52
CA VAL A 39 -23.91 -20.91 -13.37
C VAL A 39 -24.06 -20.18 -12.04
N MET A 40 -23.19 -20.51 -11.09
CA MET A 40 -23.15 -19.89 -9.76
C MET A 40 -22.10 -18.79 -9.73
N ALA A 41 -22.41 -17.67 -9.09
CA ALA A 41 -21.43 -16.67 -8.69
C ALA A 41 -20.88 -17.01 -7.30
N ARG A 42 -19.57 -16.85 -7.13
CA ARG A 42 -18.89 -16.97 -5.84
C ARG A 42 -18.16 -15.68 -5.53
N THR A 43 -18.30 -15.22 -4.29
CA THR A 43 -17.46 -14.17 -3.73
C THR A 43 -16.91 -14.63 -2.39
N THR A 44 -15.63 -14.39 -2.16
CA THR A 44 -14.94 -14.81 -0.93
C THR A 44 -14.47 -13.60 -0.13
N VAL A 45 -14.72 -13.61 1.18
CA VAL A 45 -14.22 -12.62 2.12
C VAL A 45 -13.38 -13.32 3.18
N GLU A 46 -12.14 -12.89 3.35
CA GLU A 46 -11.28 -13.24 4.46
C GLU A 46 -11.40 -12.17 5.54
N ILE A 47 -11.84 -12.50 6.75
CA ILE A 47 -11.79 -11.63 7.91
C ILE A 47 -10.55 -11.98 8.71
N ARG A 48 -9.66 -11.02 8.93
CA ARG A 48 -8.49 -11.11 9.81
C ARG A 48 -8.79 -10.36 11.10
N ASN A 49 -8.89 -11.09 12.20
CA ASN A 49 -9.03 -10.48 13.51
C ASN A 49 -7.64 -10.13 14.04
N GLU A 50 -7.24 -8.89 13.88
CA GLU A 50 -5.96 -8.35 14.37
C GLU A 50 -6.14 -7.59 15.69
N THR A 51 -7.34 -7.67 16.28
CA THR A 51 -7.59 -7.17 17.64
C THR A 51 -7.09 -8.17 18.68
N THR A 52 -7.02 -7.73 19.92
CA THR A 52 -6.76 -8.59 21.08
C THR A 52 -8.01 -9.31 21.58
N ILE A 53 -9.16 -9.12 20.91
CA ILE A 53 -10.49 -9.54 21.38
C ILE A 53 -11.12 -10.51 20.37
N THR A 54 -11.79 -11.56 20.85
CA THR A 54 -12.52 -12.48 19.97
C THR A 54 -13.70 -11.77 19.29
N LEU A 55 -13.88 -12.03 17.99
CA LEU A 55 -15.08 -11.66 17.25
C LEU A 55 -16.10 -12.79 17.37
N GLU A 56 -17.29 -12.52 17.88
CA GLU A 56 -18.37 -13.51 18.07
C GLU A 56 -19.53 -13.23 17.12
N LEU A 57 -19.95 -14.20 16.31
CA LEU A 57 -21.00 -14.01 15.31
C LEU A 57 -22.32 -13.69 16.01
N ALA A 58 -22.84 -12.49 15.74
CA ALA A 58 -24.08 -11.98 16.32
C ALA A 58 -25.28 -12.21 15.40
N SER A 59 -25.10 -11.97 14.10
CA SER A 59 -26.15 -12.24 13.11
C SER A 59 -25.56 -12.47 11.72
N GLN A 60 -26.32 -13.18 10.88
CA GLN A 60 -25.94 -13.46 9.50
C GLN A 60 -27.17 -13.54 8.60
N LYS A 61 -26.99 -13.17 7.34
CA LYS A 61 -27.96 -13.35 6.26
C LYS A 61 -27.22 -13.50 4.93
N GLY A 62 -27.44 -14.59 4.21
CA GLY A 62 -26.81 -14.85 2.92
C GLY A 62 -26.86 -16.32 2.56
N ASP A 63 -26.64 -16.62 1.28
CA ASP A 63 -26.54 -17.98 0.76
C ASP A 63 -25.08 -18.44 0.84
N TRP A 64 -24.71 -19.01 1.97
CA TRP A 64 -23.32 -19.38 2.23
C TRP A 64 -22.98 -20.77 1.69
N SER A 65 -21.80 -20.91 1.09
CA SER A 65 -21.23 -22.23 0.74
C SER A 65 -21.02 -23.11 1.98
N ALA A 66 -20.67 -22.48 3.10
CA ALA A 66 -20.57 -23.07 4.43
C ALA A 66 -20.95 -22.00 5.47
N PRO A 67 -21.52 -22.38 6.62
CA PRO A 67 -21.84 -21.42 7.67
C PRO A 67 -20.61 -20.57 8.05
N PRO A 68 -20.76 -19.24 8.19
CA PRO A 68 -19.75 -18.37 8.78
C PRO A 68 -19.35 -18.89 10.17
N PRO A 69 -18.08 -18.78 10.56
CA PRO A 69 -17.64 -19.26 11.86
C PRO A 69 -18.33 -18.51 12.99
N GLU A 70 -18.71 -19.23 14.04
CA GLU A 70 -19.33 -18.64 15.23
C GLU A 70 -18.37 -17.70 15.96
N SER A 71 -17.05 -17.93 15.88
CA SER A 71 -16.05 -17.05 16.48
C SER A 71 -14.77 -16.97 15.64
N ILE A 72 -14.08 -15.82 15.74
CA ILE A 72 -12.75 -15.59 15.15
C ILE A 72 -11.84 -15.07 16.28
N ARG A 73 -10.89 -15.90 16.71
CA ARG A 73 -9.97 -15.58 17.82
C ARG A 73 -9.00 -14.44 17.48
N PRO A 74 -8.42 -13.76 18.49
CA PRO A 74 -7.34 -12.81 18.29
C PRO A 74 -6.20 -13.40 17.44
N GLY A 75 -5.72 -12.64 16.46
CA GLY A 75 -4.69 -13.04 15.51
C GLY A 75 -5.11 -14.11 14.47
N ALA A 76 -6.36 -14.57 14.48
CA ALA A 76 -6.84 -15.57 13.54
C ALA A 76 -7.52 -14.96 12.31
N SER A 77 -7.56 -15.73 11.22
CA SER A 77 -8.32 -15.40 10.01
C SER A 77 -9.43 -16.40 9.77
N ALA A 78 -10.55 -15.95 9.21
CA ALA A 78 -11.63 -16.78 8.70
C ALA A 78 -11.94 -16.44 7.26
N THR A 79 -12.27 -17.46 6.46
CA THR A 79 -12.70 -17.27 5.07
C THR A 79 -14.17 -17.62 4.96
N ILE A 80 -14.98 -16.71 4.42
CA ILE A 80 -16.41 -16.86 4.20
C ILE A 80 -16.69 -16.74 2.72
N THR A 81 -17.42 -17.70 2.16
CA THR A 81 -17.75 -17.72 0.73
C THR A 81 -19.26 -17.69 0.55
N LEU A 82 -19.73 -16.63 -0.12
CA LEU A 82 -21.11 -16.43 -0.56
C LEU A 82 -21.29 -17.09 -1.93
N GLU A 83 -22.31 -17.93 -2.08
CA GLU A 83 -22.67 -18.64 -3.30
C GLU A 83 -24.05 -18.23 -3.76
N THR A 84 -24.14 -17.56 -4.91
CA THR A 84 -25.41 -17.02 -5.41
C THR A 84 -25.70 -17.54 -6.82
N GLY A 85 -26.98 -17.61 -7.16
CA GLY A 85 -27.40 -17.95 -8.52
C GLY A 85 -27.12 -16.84 -9.52
N LEU A 86 -27.60 -17.03 -10.76
CA LEU A 86 -27.38 -16.11 -11.88
C LEU A 86 -27.80 -14.65 -11.60
N LEU A 87 -28.84 -14.45 -10.77
CA LEU A 87 -29.37 -13.14 -10.39
C LEU A 87 -28.55 -12.42 -9.31
N GLY A 88 -27.54 -13.10 -8.75
CA GLY A 88 -26.73 -12.60 -7.65
C GLY A 88 -27.45 -12.63 -6.30
N GLY A 89 -26.79 -12.11 -5.27
CA GLY A 89 -27.29 -12.05 -3.90
C GLY A 89 -26.36 -11.24 -2.99
N THR A 90 -26.81 -11.01 -1.76
CA THR A 90 -26.11 -10.18 -0.77
C THR A 90 -25.83 -10.99 0.49
N GLY A 91 -24.58 -10.97 0.93
CA GLY A 91 -24.17 -11.44 2.25
C GLY A 91 -24.15 -10.29 3.24
N HIS A 92 -24.65 -10.55 4.45
CA HIS A 92 -24.61 -9.64 5.59
C HIS A 92 -24.15 -10.41 6.82
N LEU A 93 -23.12 -9.93 7.51
CA LEU A 93 -22.59 -10.49 8.75
C LEU A 93 -22.45 -9.41 9.80
N VAL A 94 -22.72 -9.77 11.04
CA VAL A 94 -22.44 -8.94 12.21
C VAL A 94 -21.66 -9.77 13.21
N TYR A 95 -20.48 -9.32 13.59
CA TYR A 95 -19.74 -9.85 14.72
C TYR A 95 -19.78 -8.88 15.89
N THR A 96 -19.90 -9.39 17.12
CA THR A 96 -19.68 -8.63 18.34
C THR A 96 -18.21 -8.67 18.70
N ILE A 97 -17.63 -7.54 19.10
CA ILE A 97 -16.26 -7.46 19.57
C ILE A 97 -16.26 -7.45 21.11
N GLY A 98 -15.94 -8.59 21.72
CA GLY A 98 -15.94 -8.77 23.18
C GLY A 98 -17.32 -9.12 23.77
N THR A 99 -17.53 -8.88 25.06
CA THR A 99 -18.78 -9.27 25.75
C THR A 99 -19.90 -8.23 25.64
N ALA A 100 -21.13 -8.75 25.58
CA ALA A 100 -22.39 -8.13 25.19
C ALA A 100 -22.80 -6.81 25.87
N THR A 101 -22.27 -5.69 25.36
CA THR A 101 -23.04 -4.44 25.16
C THR A 101 -22.37 -3.57 24.07
N ALA A 102 -22.97 -3.57 22.88
CA ALA A 102 -22.90 -2.53 21.84
C ALA A 102 -21.59 -2.24 21.07
N ARG A 103 -20.81 -3.26 20.68
CA ARG A 103 -19.74 -3.09 19.68
C ARG A 103 -19.89 -4.12 18.55
N HIS A 104 -20.45 -3.68 17.42
CA HIS A 104 -20.74 -4.53 16.28
C HIS A 104 -19.86 -4.17 15.09
N LEU A 105 -19.15 -5.17 14.55
CA LEU A 105 -18.54 -5.12 13.24
C LEU A 105 -19.56 -5.62 12.22
N GLY A 106 -20.05 -4.72 11.37
CA GLY A 106 -20.96 -5.04 10.26
C GLY A 106 -20.20 -5.24 8.96
N LEU A 107 -20.54 -6.28 8.19
CA LEU A 107 -20.04 -6.50 6.84
C LEU A 107 -21.22 -6.77 5.91
N THR A 108 -21.31 -6.06 4.80
CA THR A 108 -22.24 -6.37 3.71
C THR A 108 -21.50 -6.47 2.40
N TRP A 109 -21.75 -7.49 1.59
CA TRP A 109 -21.20 -7.56 0.24
C TRP A 109 -22.11 -8.29 -0.73
N LYS A 110 -21.94 -8.02 -2.03
CA LYS A 110 -22.69 -8.70 -3.10
C LYS A 110 -21.88 -9.75 -3.85
N ALA A 111 -22.58 -10.74 -4.39
CA ALA A 111 -22.05 -11.70 -5.37
C ALA A 111 -23.00 -11.76 -6.56
N GLY A 112 -22.51 -11.53 -7.78
CA GLY A 112 -23.31 -11.61 -9.01
C GLY A 112 -22.44 -11.88 -10.24
N VAL A 113 -23.00 -12.59 -11.24
CA VAL A 113 -22.28 -12.96 -12.48
C VAL A 113 -22.02 -11.74 -13.38
N LEU A 114 -22.89 -10.73 -13.31
CA LEU A 114 -22.82 -9.50 -14.12
C LEU A 114 -22.11 -8.34 -13.41
N ASP A 115 -21.81 -8.48 -12.11
CA ASP A 115 -21.35 -7.39 -11.22
C ASP A 115 -19.88 -7.56 -10.77
N ARG A 116 -19.08 -8.33 -11.52
CA ARG A 116 -17.74 -8.77 -11.07
C ARG A 116 -16.72 -7.65 -10.87
N ASP A 117 -16.94 -6.46 -11.42
CA ASP A 117 -15.92 -5.40 -11.53
C ASP A 117 -16.24 -4.07 -10.81
N ARG A 118 -17.26 -3.99 -9.92
CA ARG A 118 -17.56 -2.75 -9.19
C ARG A 118 -16.94 -2.71 -7.79
N SER A 119 -16.23 -1.62 -7.49
CA SER A 119 -15.59 -1.31 -6.21
C SER A 119 -16.59 -1.10 -5.05
N ASP A 120 -17.86 -0.88 -5.36
CA ASP A 120 -18.86 -0.34 -4.41
C ASP A 120 -19.72 -1.42 -3.75
N ASP A 121 -19.40 -2.70 -3.96
CA ASP A 121 -20.23 -3.84 -3.53
C ASP A 121 -19.82 -4.46 -2.20
N MET A 122 -19.03 -3.76 -1.39
CA MET A 122 -18.74 -4.19 -0.02
C MET A 122 -18.69 -3.00 0.94
N THR A 123 -19.47 -3.06 2.02
CA THR A 123 -19.42 -2.12 3.14
C THR A 123 -18.94 -2.83 4.39
N VAL A 124 -18.08 -2.16 5.16
CA VAL A 124 -17.65 -2.61 6.47
C VAL A 124 -17.80 -1.47 7.45
N GLU A 125 -18.45 -1.73 8.58
CA GLU A 125 -18.69 -0.76 9.64
C GLU A 125 -18.08 -1.29 10.93
N ALA A 126 -17.10 -0.57 11.48
CA ALA A 126 -16.46 -0.90 12.75
C ALA A 126 -17.02 0.00 13.88
N PRO A 127 -17.16 -0.53 15.11
CA PRO A 127 -17.62 0.27 16.24
C PRO A 127 -16.50 1.21 16.74
N GLN A 128 -16.87 2.23 17.52
CA GLN A 128 -15.89 3.14 18.12
C GLN A 128 -14.80 2.39 18.90
N GLY A 129 -13.54 2.79 18.70
CA GLY A 129 -12.38 2.14 19.29
C GLY A 129 -11.86 0.97 18.47
N PHE A 130 -12.50 0.66 17.34
CA PHE A 130 -12.06 -0.32 16.36
C PHE A 130 -12.11 0.27 14.97
N ASP A 131 -11.33 -0.33 14.09
CA ASP A 131 -11.36 -0.02 12.68
C ASP A 131 -11.38 -1.30 11.85
N ALA A 132 -11.85 -1.18 10.61
CA ALA A 132 -11.83 -2.25 9.64
C ALA A 132 -11.39 -1.75 8.27
N SER A 133 -10.26 -2.26 7.78
CA SER A 133 -9.76 -1.94 6.43
C SER A 133 -10.05 -3.06 5.45
N VAL A 134 -10.44 -2.72 4.22
CA VAL A 134 -10.74 -3.67 3.14
C VAL A 134 -9.64 -3.62 2.08
N THR A 135 -9.06 -4.76 1.74
CA THR A 135 -8.19 -4.91 0.55
C THR A 135 -8.78 -5.96 -0.38
N ARG A 136 -9.06 -5.61 -1.64
CA ARG A 136 -9.60 -6.56 -2.63
C ARG A 136 -8.53 -6.98 -3.64
N LYS A 137 -8.40 -8.28 -3.88
CA LYS A 137 -7.65 -8.87 -5.00
C LYS A 137 -8.53 -9.93 -5.67
N ASN A 138 -9.02 -9.63 -6.88
CA ASN A 138 -9.96 -10.48 -7.65
C ASN A 138 -11.27 -10.74 -6.87
N GLU A 139 -11.80 -11.98 -6.89
CA GLU A 139 -13.01 -12.41 -6.17
C GLU A 139 -12.82 -12.54 -4.63
N ARG A 140 -11.67 -12.09 -4.10
CA ARG A 140 -11.33 -12.16 -2.67
C ARG A 140 -11.19 -10.76 -2.08
N ALA A 141 -11.99 -10.46 -1.07
CA ALA A 141 -11.78 -9.31 -0.19
C ALA A 141 -11.12 -9.76 1.11
N VAL A 142 -10.23 -8.95 1.66
CA VAL A 142 -9.60 -9.15 2.98
C VAL A 142 -10.05 -8.00 3.87
N VAL A 143 -10.75 -8.30 4.95
CA VAL A 143 -11.17 -7.35 5.99
C VAL A 143 -10.26 -7.53 7.19
N ARG A 144 -9.47 -6.51 7.54
CA ARG A 144 -8.64 -6.51 8.75
C ARG A 144 -9.34 -5.70 9.82
N VAL A 145 -9.56 -6.29 11.00
CA VAL A 145 -10.20 -5.63 12.14
C VAL A 145 -9.13 -5.34 13.18
N LEU A 146 -9.04 -4.09 13.64
CA LEU A 146 -8.01 -3.62 14.55
C LEU A 146 -8.59 -2.70 15.63
N GLU A 147 -7.88 -2.56 16.74
CA GLU A 147 -8.19 -1.57 17.77
C GLU A 147 -7.65 -0.20 17.34
N SER A 148 -8.48 0.85 17.46
CA SER A 148 -8.13 2.24 17.17
C SER A 148 -7.29 2.88 18.28
N VAL A 149 -6.30 2.14 18.77
CA VAL A 149 -5.29 2.60 19.72
C VAL A 149 -3.98 2.87 18.98
N ARG A 150 -3.08 3.62 19.61
CA ARG A 150 -1.73 3.83 19.09
C ARG A 150 -0.92 2.54 19.22
N HIS A 151 -0.49 1.99 18.09
CA HIS A 151 0.46 0.88 17.99
C HIS A 151 1.85 1.45 17.75
N ALA A 152 2.84 1.05 18.55
CA ALA A 152 4.19 1.58 18.47
C ALA A 152 5.21 0.46 18.53
N VAL A 153 6.33 0.64 17.84
CA VAL A 153 7.50 -0.24 17.97
C VAL A 153 8.00 -0.17 19.42
N PRO A 154 8.12 -1.31 20.13
CA PRO A 154 8.59 -1.33 21.51
C PRO A 154 9.97 -0.69 21.65
N ASP A 155 10.19 0.00 22.77
CA ASP A 155 11.49 0.58 23.13
C ASP A 155 12.11 1.56 22.13
N PHE A 156 11.34 2.08 21.17
CA PHE A 156 11.76 3.18 20.30
C PHE A 156 11.12 4.52 20.71
N ALA A 157 11.93 5.56 20.81
CA ALA A 157 11.51 6.96 20.84
C ALA A 157 12.58 7.83 20.14
N PRO A 158 12.21 8.82 19.30
CA PRO A 158 13.15 9.80 18.75
C PRO A 158 14.16 10.35 19.76
N SER A 159 13.71 10.76 20.95
CA SER A 159 14.52 11.33 22.04
C SER A 159 15.52 10.38 22.70
N ARG A 160 15.38 9.07 22.50
CA ARG A 160 16.25 8.04 23.08
C ARG A 160 17.07 7.30 22.04
N ASN A 161 16.48 7.05 20.87
CA ASN A 161 17.01 6.15 19.87
C ASN A 161 17.38 6.88 18.58
N GLY A 162 16.89 8.09 18.34
CA GLY A 162 17.24 8.91 17.18
C GLY A 162 18.58 9.63 17.35
N LEU A 163 19.23 10.00 16.24
CA LEU A 163 20.40 10.89 16.31
C LEU A 163 19.96 12.24 16.90
N HIS A 164 20.66 12.70 17.94
CA HIS A 164 20.32 13.90 18.72
C HIS A 164 20.81 15.22 18.10
N PHE A 165 21.04 15.22 16.79
CA PHE A 165 21.49 16.39 16.03
C PHE A 165 20.66 16.53 14.76
N PRO A 166 20.43 17.76 14.27
CA PRO A 166 19.59 17.97 13.11
C PRO A 166 20.31 17.59 11.83
N ASN A 167 19.54 17.28 10.80
CA ASN A 167 19.98 17.12 9.42
C ASN A 167 20.40 18.47 8.81
N ALA A 168 21.49 19.03 9.32
CA ALA A 168 22.06 20.31 8.93
C ALA A 168 23.57 20.17 8.80
N TRP A 169 24.04 19.73 7.63
CA TRP A 169 25.43 19.38 7.40
C TRP A 169 26.23 20.54 6.80
N SER A 170 27.55 20.53 7.02
CA SER A 170 28.43 21.51 6.38
C SER A 170 28.41 21.33 4.86
N HIS A 171 28.36 22.44 4.14
CA HIS A 171 28.43 22.49 2.68
C HIS A 171 29.79 22.04 2.11
N GLU A 172 30.79 21.88 2.98
CA GLU A 172 32.15 21.41 2.66
C GLU A 172 32.27 19.87 2.68
N LEU A 173 31.22 19.17 3.13
CA LEU A 173 31.23 17.72 3.24
C LEU A 173 30.73 17.04 1.95
N PRO A 174 31.46 16.06 1.41
CA PRO A 174 31.09 15.38 0.16
C PRO A 174 30.07 14.24 0.39
N VAL A 175 28.96 14.21 -0.36
CA VAL A 175 27.88 13.20 -0.24
C VAL A 175 28.05 12.03 -1.21
N MET A 176 27.97 12.29 -2.51
CA MET A 176 28.36 11.34 -3.54
C MET A 176 29.68 11.78 -4.12
N SER A 177 30.72 10.97 -4.00
CA SER A 177 31.93 11.20 -4.77
C SER A 177 31.79 10.53 -6.14
N VAL A 178 31.00 11.11 -7.06
CA VAL A 178 30.89 10.58 -8.43
C VAL A 178 32.27 10.55 -9.10
N GLY A 179 33.13 11.53 -8.79
CA GLY A 179 34.54 11.46 -9.18
C GLY A 179 35.28 10.29 -8.55
N LYS A 180 34.99 9.87 -7.30
CA LYS A 180 35.54 8.64 -6.72
C LYS A 180 35.05 7.39 -7.44
N ILE A 181 33.75 7.27 -7.75
CA ILE A 181 33.22 6.12 -8.53
C ILE A 181 33.90 6.05 -9.90
N MET A 182 34.02 7.18 -10.59
CA MET A 182 34.72 7.27 -11.88
C MET A 182 36.21 6.95 -11.74
N ASN A 183 36.86 7.38 -10.66
CA ASN A 183 38.29 7.12 -10.40
C ASN A 183 38.53 5.65 -10.02
N ASP A 184 37.67 5.04 -9.21
CA ASP A 184 37.73 3.63 -8.84
C ASP A 184 37.49 2.74 -10.09
N LEU A 185 36.60 3.14 -11.01
CA LEU A 185 36.43 2.51 -12.33
C LEU A 185 37.69 2.65 -13.20
N ILE A 186 38.37 3.81 -13.17
CA ILE A 186 39.64 4.02 -13.88
C ILE A 186 40.75 3.15 -13.29
N ASP A 187 40.79 3.00 -11.97
CA ASP A 187 41.76 2.18 -11.25
C ASP A 187 41.55 0.68 -11.45
N ALA A 188 40.31 0.25 -11.72
CA ALA A 188 39.97 -1.12 -12.08
C ALA A 188 40.28 -1.47 -13.56
N MET A 189 40.65 -0.51 -14.40
CA MET A 189 41.03 -0.78 -15.80
C MET A 189 42.45 -1.39 -15.89
N PRO A 190 42.73 -2.22 -16.91
CA PRO A 190 44.09 -2.65 -17.22
C PRO A 190 45.05 -1.46 -17.35
N ALA A 191 46.24 -1.58 -16.73
CA ALA A 191 47.22 -0.50 -16.67
C ALA A 191 47.49 0.12 -18.06
N GLY A 192 47.31 1.44 -18.17
CA GLY A 192 47.53 2.20 -19.40
C GLY A 192 46.28 2.41 -20.30
N LEU A 193 45.19 1.66 -20.10
CA LEU A 193 43.98 1.78 -20.93
C LEU A 193 43.27 3.14 -20.76
N GLY A 194 43.18 3.66 -19.54
CA GLY A 194 42.56 4.96 -19.27
C GLY A 194 43.28 6.13 -19.95
N ALA A 195 44.61 6.07 -20.04
CA ALA A 195 45.42 7.06 -20.75
C ALA A 195 45.26 6.95 -22.28
N MET A 196 45.16 5.72 -22.80
CA MET A 196 44.93 5.45 -24.23
C MET A 196 43.58 5.99 -24.72
N LEU A 197 42.55 5.93 -23.86
CA LEU A 197 41.20 6.42 -24.17
C LEU A 197 40.99 7.90 -23.83
N GLN A 198 42.02 8.61 -23.39
CA GLN A 198 41.96 10.03 -22.98
C GLN A 198 40.89 10.30 -21.90
N ILE A 199 40.61 9.33 -21.03
CA ILE A 199 39.63 9.49 -19.96
C ILE A 199 40.29 10.23 -18.79
N ALA A 200 39.90 11.48 -18.57
CA ALA A 200 40.42 12.30 -17.48
C ALA A 200 39.79 11.92 -16.13
N ARG A 201 40.60 11.92 -15.06
CA ARG A 201 40.09 11.84 -13.69
C ARG A 201 39.17 13.02 -13.41
N ARG A 202 38.11 12.77 -12.64
CA ARG A 202 37.14 13.80 -12.26
C ARG A 202 37.33 14.18 -10.81
N ASP A 203 37.07 15.45 -10.54
CA ASP A 203 36.87 15.95 -9.19
C ASP A 203 35.79 15.09 -8.51
N PRO A 204 36.05 14.51 -7.32
CA PRO A 204 35.03 13.84 -6.51
C PRO A 204 33.71 14.61 -6.42
N ASP A 205 33.76 15.95 -6.45
CA ASP A 205 32.65 16.85 -6.13
C ASP A 205 31.90 17.40 -7.37
N TRP A 206 32.10 16.81 -8.55
CA TRP A 206 31.73 17.43 -9.84
C TRP A 206 30.22 17.62 -10.17
N MET A 207 29.27 17.22 -9.32
CA MET A 207 27.82 17.26 -9.62
C MET A 207 26.93 17.50 -8.38
N PRO A 208 25.82 18.27 -8.41
CA PRO A 208 25.07 18.74 -7.22
C PRO A 208 24.58 17.69 -6.20
N LEU A 209 24.55 16.41 -6.56
CA LEU A 209 24.39 15.27 -5.64
C LEU A 209 25.61 15.04 -4.72
N THR A 210 26.64 15.90 -4.81
CA THR A 210 27.92 15.79 -4.09
C THR A 210 27.97 16.56 -2.78
N ARG A 211 26.95 17.33 -2.36
CA ARG A 211 27.05 18.24 -1.20
C ARG A 211 26.03 17.97 -0.09
N ALA A 212 26.50 17.97 1.16
CA ALA A 212 25.73 17.49 2.32
C ALA A 212 24.70 18.50 2.85
N ASP A 213 24.84 19.77 2.46
CA ASP A 213 23.89 20.84 2.80
C ASP A 213 22.52 20.68 2.12
N ALA A 214 22.43 19.86 1.07
CA ALA A 214 21.14 19.38 0.53
C ALA A 214 20.39 18.42 1.48
N GLY A 215 21.06 17.94 2.53
CA GLY A 215 20.52 17.05 3.55
C GLY A 215 20.86 15.57 3.32
N LEU A 216 21.11 14.87 4.43
CA LEU A 216 21.34 13.42 4.52
C LEU A 216 20.21 12.71 5.27
N CYS A 217 18.97 13.19 5.14
CA CYS A 217 17.81 12.68 5.90
C CYS A 217 17.67 11.15 5.78
N GLY A 218 17.80 10.59 4.58
CA GLY A 218 17.74 9.15 4.33
C GLY A 218 18.87 8.38 5.01
N GLY A 219 20.09 8.92 4.93
CA GLY A 219 21.25 8.35 5.62
C GLY A 219 21.10 8.34 7.14
N MET A 220 20.54 9.41 7.70
CA MET A 220 20.26 9.50 9.14
C MET A 220 19.16 8.51 9.56
N VAL A 221 18.07 8.39 8.79
CA VAL A 221 17.01 7.39 9.04
C VAL A 221 17.58 5.97 9.04
N PHE A 222 18.32 5.60 7.99
CA PHE A 222 18.91 4.27 7.87
C PHE A 222 19.95 4.01 8.96
N THR A 223 20.72 5.03 9.34
CA THR A 223 21.67 4.93 10.46
C THR A 223 20.97 4.65 11.79
N VAL A 224 19.91 5.41 12.13
CA VAL A 224 19.12 5.16 13.34
C VAL A 224 18.53 3.75 13.33
N LEU A 225 18.01 3.32 12.18
CA LEU A 225 17.46 1.98 11.99
C LEU A 225 18.52 0.89 12.23
N ASP A 226 19.75 1.10 11.78
CA ASP A 226 20.88 0.19 12.01
C ASP A 226 21.29 0.12 13.48
N TYR A 227 21.38 1.25 14.18
CA TYR A 227 21.63 1.26 15.63
C TYR A 227 20.54 0.52 16.41
N PHE A 228 19.27 0.81 16.10
CA PHE A 228 18.13 0.17 16.77
C PHE A 228 18.10 -1.34 16.51
N THR A 229 18.23 -1.76 15.25
CA THR A 229 18.23 -3.17 14.86
C THR A 229 19.42 -3.93 15.46
N ALA A 230 20.57 -3.27 15.62
CA ALA A 230 21.74 -3.84 16.29
C ALA A 230 21.65 -3.83 17.83
N GLY A 231 20.58 -3.30 18.43
CA GLY A 231 20.43 -3.15 19.87
C GLY A 231 21.49 -2.23 20.50
N ARG A 232 21.98 -1.24 19.75
CA ARG A 232 23.04 -0.31 20.16
C ARG A 232 22.45 1.07 20.47
N ALA A 233 22.99 1.73 21.49
CA ALA A 233 22.72 3.14 21.72
C ALA A 233 23.34 3.97 20.59
N VAL A 234 22.60 4.98 20.12
CA VAL A 234 23.15 5.99 19.21
C VAL A 234 24.21 6.84 19.93
N PRO A 235 25.15 7.46 19.19
CA PRO A 235 26.11 8.38 19.78
C PRO A 235 25.40 9.58 20.43
N GLY A 236 25.81 9.98 21.64
CA GLY A 236 25.24 11.12 22.38
C GLY A 236 25.54 12.51 21.79
N ARG A 237 25.98 12.59 20.53
CA ARG A 237 26.40 13.83 19.87
C ARG A 237 25.19 14.71 19.59
N ARG A 238 25.34 16.01 19.85
CA ARG A 238 24.31 17.05 19.64
C ARG A 238 24.53 17.90 18.40
N THR A 239 25.65 17.72 17.73
CA THR A 239 26.01 18.41 16.48
C THR A 239 26.42 17.38 15.44
N PRO A 240 26.06 17.57 14.15
CA PRO A 240 26.51 16.68 13.10
C PRO A 240 28.04 16.74 12.98
N PRO A 241 28.71 15.64 12.61
CA PRO A 241 30.14 15.65 12.37
C PRO A 241 30.52 16.68 11.29
N ALA A 242 31.63 17.39 11.52
CA ALA A 242 32.13 18.42 10.60
C ALA A 242 33.32 17.95 9.74
N ALA A 243 33.94 16.83 10.09
CA ALA A 243 35.10 16.29 9.39
C ALA A 243 34.68 15.22 8.36
N SER A 244 35.27 15.26 7.16
CA SER A 244 34.94 14.34 6.06
C SER A 244 35.42 12.90 6.28
N ASP A 245 36.33 12.69 7.23
CA ASP A 245 36.84 11.40 7.67
C ASP A 245 36.22 10.90 8.99
N ASP A 246 35.26 11.63 9.57
CA ASP A 246 34.55 11.18 10.77
C ASP A 246 33.77 9.88 10.47
N PRO A 247 33.96 8.80 11.25
CA PRO A 247 33.32 7.52 10.97
C PRO A 247 31.79 7.58 10.94
N LEU A 248 31.15 8.45 11.73
CA LEU A 248 29.70 8.61 11.72
C LEU A 248 29.24 9.29 10.44
N PHE A 249 29.96 10.31 9.98
CA PHE A 249 29.64 10.98 8.72
C PHE A 249 29.79 10.03 7.54
N LEU A 250 30.91 9.30 7.47
CA LEU A 250 31.16 8.31 6.42
C LEU A 250 30.05 7.26 6.36
N PHE A 251 29.60 6.79 7.53
CA PHE A 251 28.51 5.83 7.64
C PHE A 251 27.16 6.43 7.21
N VAL A 252 26.77 7.59 7.74
CA VAL A 252 25.52 8.28 7.35
C VAL A 252 25.50 8.56 5.84
N ARG A 253 26.62 8.95 5.26
CA ARG A 253 26.78 9.18 3.83
C ARG A 253 26.56 7.92 3.00
N GLU A 254 27.17 6.79 3.40
CA GLU A 254 26.96 5.49 2.74
C GLU A 254 25.48 5.09 2.80
N ARG A 255 24.87 5.21 3.98
CA ARG A 255 23.45 4.92 4.18
C ARG A 255 22.52 5.86 3.42
N MET A 256 22.94 7.09 3.11
CA MET A 256 22.17 7.99 2.26
C MET A 256 22.01 7.41 0.85
N LEU A 257 23.07 6.81 0.29
CA LEU A 257 23.00 6.17 -1.02
C LEU A 257 22.10 4.93 -1.00
N ASP A 258 22.22 4.11 0.04
CA ASP A 258 21.37 2.93 0.22
C ASP A 258 19.89 3.31 0.33
N SER A 259 19.59 4.40 1.04
CA SER A 259 18.22 4.88 1.25
C SER A 259 17.52 5.34 -0.04
N LEU A 260 18.28 5.70 -1.07
CA LEU A 260 17.74 6.04 -2.38
C LEU A 260 17.34 4.80 -3.18
N ASP A 261 17.78 3.60 -2.79
CA ASP A 261 17.45 2.31 -3.41
C ASP A 261 17.59 2.35 -4.96
N LEU A 262 18.73 2.86 -5.45
CA LEU A 262 18.94 3.14 -6.87
C LEU A 262 18.84 1.89 -7.76
N SER A 263 19.11 0.71 -7.22
CA SER A 263 18.96 -0.58 -7.91
C SER A 263 17.57 -1.21 -7.80
N GLY A 264 16.69 -0.63 -6.98
CA GLY A 264 15.34 -1.13 -6.72
C GLY A 264 14.27 -0.08 -7.02
N ASP A 265 13.54 0.32 -5.98
CA ASP A 265 12.39 1.22 -6.09
C ASP A 265 12.78 2.72 -6.17
N GLY A 266 14.07 3.05 -6.23
CA GLY A 266 14.58 4.42 -6.25
C GLY A 266 14.09 5.30 -7.40
N HIS A 267 13.69 4.69 -8.52
CA HIS A 267 13.05 5.40 -9.64
C HIS A 267 11.78 6.16 -9.22
N ARG A 268 11.10 5.72 -8.14
CA ARG A 268 9.88 6.35 -7.63
C ARG A 268 10.09 7.76 -7.10
N TRP A 269 11.29 8.08 -6.61
CA TRP A 269 11.64 9.47 -6.24
C TRP A 269 11.45 10.41 -7.42
N LEU A 270 11.89 9.99 -8.61
CA LEU A 270 11.74 10.77 -9.84
C LEU A 270 10.31 10.71 -10.38
N SER A 271 9.71 9.51 -10.43
CA SER A 271 8.36 9.33 -10.98
C SER A 271 7.31 10.13 -10.21
N TYR A 272 7.30 10.05 -8.87
CA TYR A 272 6.30 10.75 -8.07
C TYR A 272 6.57 12.26 -7.96
N SER A 273 7.81 12.71 -8.18
CA SER A 273 8.14 14.13 -8.33
C SER A 273 7.91 14.67 -9.73
N ALA A 274 7.41 13.88 -10.68
CA ALA A 274 7.09 14.40 -12.01
C ALA A 274 5.73 15.13 -11.99
N PRO A 275 5.62 16.36 -12.52
CA PRO A 275 4.37 17.11 -12.50
C PRO A 275 3.27 16.43 -13.33
N GLN A 276 3.64 15.58 -14.28
CA GLN A 276 2.70 14.82 -15.11
C GLN A 276 2.26 13.49 -14.48
N TYR A 277 2.89 13.05 -13.39
CA TYR A 277 2.43 11.85 -12.70
C TYR A 277 1.10 12.18 -12.00
N PRO A 278 0.09 11.31 -12.08
CA PRO A 278 -1.25 11.65 -11.60
C PRO A 278 -1.37 11.53 -10.08
N ASP A 279 -2.21 12.39 -9.47
CA ASP A 279 -2.51 12.31 -8.04
C ASP A 279 -3.50 11.19 -7.71
N ASP A 280 -4.53 11.04 -8.53
CA ASP A 280 -5.48 9.95 -8.50
C ASP A 280 -5.19 8.91 -9.60
N ASP A 281 -5.94 7.82 -9.61
CA ASP A 281 -5.81 6.80 -10.64
C ASP A 281 -6.26 7.33 -12.00
N GLU A 282 -5.38 7.24 -13.01
CA GLU A 282 -5.65 7.68 -14.37
C GLU A 282 -5.37 6.56 -15.39
N GLY A 283 -6.19 6.50 -16.45
CA GLY A 283 -5.97 5.58 -17.57
C GLY A 283 -7.26 4.95 -18.08
N VAL A 284 -7.11 3.92 -18.92
CA VAL A 284 -8.21 3.13 -19.48
C VAL A 284 -8.30 1.77 -18.78
N PRO A 285 -9.48 1.10 -18.78
CA PRO A 285 -9.59 -0.25 -18.22
C PRO A 285 -8.52 -1.20 -18.78
N GLY A 286 -7.72 -1.80 -17.90
CA GLY A 286 -6.59 -2.67 -18.25
C GLY A 286 -5.21 -1.98 -18.33
N ALA A 287 -5.15 -0.64 -18.24
CA ALA A 287 -3.92 0.16 -18.22
C ALA A 287 -4.09 1.39 -17.32
N ILE A 288 -4.35 1.15 -16.03
CA ILE A 288 -4.52 2.21 -15.02
C ILE A 288 -3.16 2.48 -14.36
N THR A 289 -2.73 3.74 -14.41
CA THR A 289 -1.61 4.24 -13.59
C THR A 289 -2.15 4.54 -12.20
N ARG A 290 -1.55 3.94 -11.17
CA ARG A 290 -1.91 4.22 -9.79
C ARG A 290 -1.47 5.63 -9.41
N GLY A 291 -2.40 6.45 -8.94
CA GLY A 291 -2.11 7.79 -8.47
C GLY A 291 -1.28 7.81 -7.20
N ARG A 292 -0.65 8.94 -6.90
CA ARG A 292 0.10 9.16 -5.64
C ARG A 292 -0.72 8.87 -4.39
N ARG A 293 -2.02 9.18 -4.43
CA ARG A 293 -2.97 8.94 -3.33
C ARG A 293 -3.12 7.44 -3.07
N ARG A 294 -3.28 6.66 -4.15
CA ARG A 294 -3.36 5.20 -4.07
C ARG A 294 -2.07 4.57 -3.57
N VAL A 295 -0.91 5.04 -4.04
CA VAL A 295 0.39 4.60 -3.50
C VAL A 295 0.44 4.81 -1.99
N THR A 296 0.00 5.99 -1.52
CA THR A 296 -0.03 6.29 -0.09
C THR A 296 -0.94 5.35 0.70
N PHE A 297 -2.23 5.28 0.35
CA PHE A 297 -3.23 4.58 1.16
C PHE A 297 -3.30 3.07 0.93
N ASP A 298 -3.07 2.59 -0.30
CA ASP A 298 -3.19 1.15 -0.63
C ASP A 298 -1.87 0.40 -0.48
N ASP A 299 -0.73 1.08 -0.67
CA ASP A 299 0.59 0.44 -0.65
C ASP A 299 1.40 0.83 0.61
N THR A 300 1.52 2.11 0.93
CA THR A 300 2.41 2.59 2.00
C THR A 300 1.83 2.40 3.40
N ILE A 301 0.61 2.91 3.66
CA ILE A 301 -0.01 2.79 5.00
C ILE A 301 -0.13 1.33 5.45
N PRO A 302 -0.59 0.38 4.60
CA PRO A 302 -0.65 -1.03 5.01
C PRO A 302 0.72 -1.64 5.30
N ALA A 303 1.77 -1.24 4.57
CA ALA A 303 3.15 -1.68 4.81
C ALA A 303 3.68 -1.16 6.15
N VAL A 304 3.54 0.15 6.41
CA VAL A 304 3.94 0.78 7.68
C VAL A 304 3.28 0.09 8.87
N ARG A 305 1.97 -0.18 8.77
CA ARG A 305 1.23 -0.91 9.79
C ARG A 305 1.81 -2.31 10.00
N SER A 306 1.99 -3.06 8.92
CA SER A 306 2.55 -4.41 8.98
C SER A 306 3.96 -4.47 9.59
N ASP A 307 4.78 -3.45 9.38
CA ASP A 307 6.11 -3.37 9.99
C ASP A 307 6.02 -3.07 11.49
N ILE A 308 5.22 -2.07 11.87
CA ILE A 308 5.05 -1.67 13.28
C ILE A 308 4.39 -2.79 14.09
N ASP A 309 3.37 -3.46 13.55
CA ASP A 309 2.71 -4.62 14.19
C ASP A 309 3.71 -5.78 14.42
N ALA A 310 4.75 -5.87 13.58
CA ALA A 310 5.82 -6.85 13.71
C ALA A 310 7.02 -6.34 14.52
N GLY A 311 6.89 -5.20 15.21
CA GLY A 311 7.95 -4.60 16.03
C GLY A 311 9.12 -4.02 15.22
N ARG A 312 8.90 -3.70 13.94
CA ARG A 312 9.91 -3.10 13.06
C ARG A 312 9.57 -1.64 12.75
N LEU A 313 10.60 -0.80 12.73
CA LEU A 313 10.49 0.58 12.26
C LEU A 313 10.32 0.60 10.74
N SER A 314 9.57 1.57 10.21
CA SER A 314 9.24 1.66 8.79
C SER A 314 9.79 2.95 8.18
N PRO A 315 10.91 2.91 7.43
CA PRO A 315 11.40 4.07 6.70
C PRO A 315 10.45 4.43 5.54
N ILE A 316 10.13 5.71 5.40
CA ILE A 316 9.21 6.24 4.38
C ILE A 316 9.78 7.50 3.71
N GLY A 317 9.49 7.64 2.42
CA GLY A 317 9.78 8.84 1.65
C GLY A 317 8.58 9.76 1.56
N LEU A 318 8.79 11.06 1.77
CA LEU A 318 7.81 12.13 1.60
C LEU A 318 8.13 12.91 0.33
N ILE A 319 7.25 12.82 -0.66
CA ILE A 319 7.34 13.61 -1.89
C ILE A 319 6.78 15.00 -1.60
N ARG A 320 7.67 15.99 -1.49
CA ARG A 320 7.33 17.38 -1.18
C ARG A 320 7.41 18.31 -2.38
N SER A 321 7.93 17.80 -3.50
CA SER A 321 8.06 18.56 -4.73
C SER A 321 7.64 17.74 -5.94
N ILE A 322 7.03 18.44 -6.91
CA ILE A 322 6.59 17.92 -8.21
C ILE A 322 7.30 18.62 -9.38
N ASP A 323 8.51 19.12 -9.16
CA ASP A 323 9.36 19.79 -10.15
C ASP A 323 10.55 18.92 -10.61
N LEU A 324 10.48 17.61 -10.36
CA LEU A 324 11.55 16.62 -10.57
C LEU A 324 12.81 16.80 -9.70
N ASP A 325 12.81 17.74 -8.76
CA ASP A 325 13.91 17.92 -7.82
C ASP A 325 13.78 16.96 -6.63
N ILE A 326 14.45 15.81 -6.74
CA ILE A 326 14.46 14.79 -5.68
C ILE A 326 15.08 15.29 -4.37
N GLY A 327 15.94 16.30 -4.42
CA GLY A 327 16.60 16.87 -3.24
C GLY A 327 15.65 17.68 -2.35
N LYS A 328 14.52 18.15 -2.89
CA LYS A 328 13.46 18.83 -2.12
C LYS A 328 12.57 17.86 -1.36
N ASN A 329 12.60 16.58 -1.71
CA ASN A 329 11.86 15.55 -0.99
C ASN A 329 12.52 15.24 0.37
N HIS A 330 11.89 14.38 1.17
CA HIS A 330 12.35 14.09 2.53
C HIS A 330 12.21 12.62 2.87
N GLN A 331 13.03 12.14 3.79
CA GLN A 331 12.95 10.79 4.34
C GLN A 331 12.79 10.85 5.85
N VAL A 332 11.82 10.09 6.36
CA VAL A 332 11.49 9.99 7.78
C VAL A 332 11.27 8.53 8.15
N MET A 333 11.16 8.22 9.44
CA MET A 333 10.94 6.86 9.90
C MET A 333 9.68 6.78 10.76
N ALA A 334 8.67 6.07 10.27
CA ALA A 334 7.48 5.79 11.06
C ALA A 334 7.79 4.75 12.14
N TYR A 335 7.40 5.06 13.37
CA TYR A 335 7.64 4.20 14.54
C TYR A 335 6.36 3.90 15.33
N ALA A 336 5.29 4.65 15.09
CA ALA A 336 3.97 4.32 15.61
C ALA A 336 2.88 4.74 14.62
N TYR A 337 1.72 4.09 14.71
CA TYR A 337 0.53 4.49 13.99
C TYR A 337 -0.73 4.39 14.86
N GLU A 338 -1.76 5.13 14.49
CA GLU A 338 -3.12 4.95 14.98
C GLU A 338 -4.06 5.04 13.77
N GLN A 339 -5.05 4.17 13.70
CA GLN A 339 -6.02 4.14 12.62
C GLN A 339 -7.45 4.24 13.18
N LYS A 340 -8.24 5.16 12.62
CA LYS A 340 -9.62 5.48 12.97
C LYS A 340 -10.46 5.71 11.71
N GLY A 341 -11.03 4.65 11.16
CA GLY A 341 -11.74 4.70 9.89
C GLY A 341 -10.78 5.05 8.76
N ALA A 342 -11.16 6.01 7.92
CA ALA A 342 -10.27 6.53 6.88
C ALA A 342 -9.07 7.33 7.42
N LYS A 343 -9.05 7.68 8.71
CA LYS A 343 -8.02 8.55 9.29
C LYS A 343 -6.85 7.75 9.84
N THR A 344 -5.66 8.11 9.39
CA THR A 344 -4.39 7.55 9.87
C THR A 344 -3.57 8.63 10.55
N ALA A 345 -3.00 8.35 11.72
CA ALA A 345 -1.92 9.12 12.32
C ALA A 345 -0.64 8.27 12.31
N LEU A 346 0.48 8.84 11.84
CA LEU A 346 1.80 8.21 11.86
C LEU A 346 2.75 9.06 12.70
N TRP A 347 3.27 8.53 13.80
CA TRP A 347 4.36 9.19 14.52
C TRP A 347 5.68 8.83 13.87
N ILE A 348 6.51 9.83 13.67
CA ILE A 348 7.75 9.72 12.91
C ILE A 348 8.96 10.22 13.69
N TYR A 349 10.11 9.58 13.46
CA TYR A 349 11.40 10.23 13.65
C TYR A 349 11.69 11.05 12.41
N ASP A 350 11.86 12.37 12.59
CA ASP A 350 12.26 13.30 11.54
C ASP A 350 13.68 13.81 11.81
N PRO A 351 14.68 13.51 10.96
CA PRO A 351 16.04 14.02 11.13
C PRO A 351 16.16 15.56 11.19
N ASN A 352 15.17 16.31 10.70
CA ASN A 352 15.15 17.77 10.82
C ASN A 352 14.64 18.26 12.19
N GLU A 353 14.03 17.38 13.00
CA GLU A 353 13.52 17.65 14.34
C GLU A 353 13.99 16.56 15.31
N PRO A 354 15.30 16.50 15.60
CA PRO A 354 15.85 15.52 16.53
C PRO A 354 15.20 15.69 17.91
N ASP A 355 15.10 14.59 18.66
CA ASP A 355 14.53 14.52 20.01
C ASP A 355 13.03 14.85 20.15
N ASN A 356 12.35 15.13 19.05
CA ASN A 356 10.92 15.40 19.06
C ASN A 356 10.13 14.09 18.94
N ASP A 357 9.60 13.62 20.07
CA ASP A 357 8.78 12.40 20.13
C ASP A 357 7.37 12.58 19.55
N ASP A 358 6.95 13.82 19.31
CA ASP A 358 5.55 14.16 19.03
C ASP A 358 5.28 14.52 17.56
N VAL A 359 6.27 14.41 16.67
CA VAL A 359 6.05 14.66 15.24
C VAL A 359 5.09 13.61 14.67
N VAL A 360 3.95 14.07 14.16
CA VAL A 360 2.90 13.22 13.61
C VAL A 360 2.42 13.69 12.24
N LEU A 361 2.25 12.73 11.32
CA LEU A 361 1.57 12.91 10.03
C LEU A 361 0.14 12.40 10.16
N ARG A 362 -0.84 13.27 9.90
CA ARG A 362 -2.26 12.90 9.86
C ARG A 362 -2.77 12.90 8.44
N LEU A 363 -3.42 11.81 8.08
CA LEU A 363 -3.98 11.55 6.76
C LEU A 363 -5.45 11.15 6.90
N ASP A 364 -6.24 11.44 5.87
CA ASP A 364 -7.63 11.03 5.77
C ASP A 364 -7.89 10.45 4.38
N ALA A 365 -8.23 9.16 4.29
CA ALA A 365 -8.50 8.50 3.01
C ALA A 365 -9.82 8.95 2.37
N ASP A 366 -10.75 9.55 3.15
CA ASP A 366 -12.05 10.05 2.67
C ASP A 366 -11.99 11.48 2.14
N GLN A 367 -10.81 12.12 2.20
CA GLN A 367 -10.63 13.43 1.58
C GLN A 367 -10.99 13.39 0.08
N PRO A 368 -11.53 14.48 -0.48
CA PRO A 368 -11.85 14.56 -1.91
C PRO A 368 -10.65 14.17 -2.78
N THR A 369 -10.94 13.58 -3.94
CA THR A 369 -9.93 13.26 -4.98
C THR A 369 -9.13 14.52 -5.35
N GLY A 370 -7.85 14.36 -5.62
CA GLY A 370 -6.89 15.42 -5.92
C GLY A 370 -5.62 15.31 -5.08
N HIS A 371 -4.97 16.44 -4.85
CA HIS A 371 -3.73 16.49 -4.06
C HIS A 371 -3.93 15.88 -2.67
N LEU A 372 -2.99 15.02 -2.28
CA LEU A 372 -2.94 14.46 -0.94
C LEU A 372 -2.78 15.58 0.09
N HIS A 373 -3.73 15.71 1.00
CA HIS A 373 -3.61 16.59 2.16
C HIS A 373 -3.08 15.79 3.35
N VAL A 374 -1.86 16.11 3.77
CA VAL A 374 -1.23 15.57 4.98
C VAL A 374 -1.04 16.72 5.96
N VAL A 375 -1.63 16.60 7.15
CA VAL A 375 -1.36 17.54 8.24
C VAL A 375 -0.15 17.04 9.02
N ARG A 376 0.89 17.86 9.09
CA ARG A 376 2.05 17.59 9.95
C ARG A 376 1.92 18.41 11.22
N GLU A 377 1.88 17.76 12.37
CA GLU A 377 1.86 18.41 13.68
C GLU A 377 3.21 18.20 14.38
N SER A 378 3.73 19.27 14.98
CA SER A 378 4.94 19.26 15.82
C SER A 378 4.82 20.38 16.86
N HIS A 379 5.32 20.14 18.08
CA HIS A 379 5.35 21.15 19.13
C HIS A 379 6.40 22.25 18.90
N GLU A 380 7.44 22.01 18.09
CA GLU A 380 8.53 22.99 17.88
C GLU A 380 8.33 23.91 16.68
N ARG A 381 7.30 23.72 15.83
CA ARG A 381 6.92 24.70 14.80
C ARG A 381 5.60 24.37 14.12
N ALA A 382 4.75 25.39 13.94
CA ALA A 382 3.68 25.42 12.94
C ALA A 382 4.21 25.69 11.50
N ALA A 383 5.45 25.27 11.20
CA ALA A 383 6.08 25.62 9.95
C ALA A 383 5.50 24.78 8.82
N ASP A 384 4.76 25.45 7.95
CA ASP A 384 4.41 25.04 6.60
C ASP A 384 5.58 24.30 5.93
N THR A 385 5.57 22.96 6.01
CA THR A 385 6.57 22.09 5.38
C THR A 385 6.32 21.92 3.88
N GLY A 386 5.42 22.74 3.31
CA GLY A 386 4.89 22.55 1.97
C GLY A 386 3.97 21.33 1.88
N PRO A 387 3.29 21.18 0.73
CA PRO A 387 2.44 20.03 0.47
C PRO A 387 3.24 18.73 0.43
N ILE A 388 2.64 17.63 0.91
CA ILE A 388 3.13 16.27 0.71
C ILE A 388 2.25 15.64 -0.36
N TYR A 389 2.81 15.43 -1.55
CA TYR A 389 2.10 14.88 -2.70
C TYR A 389 1.96 13.36 -2.64
N CYS A 390 2.90 12.67 -1.99
CA CYS A 390 2.90 11.21 -1.85
C CYS A 390 3.72 10.79 -0.62
N ILE A 391 3.28 9.74 0.06
CA ILE A 391 4.13 8.97 0.98
C ILE A 391 4.40 7.61 0.35
N MET A 392 5.67 7.24 0.21
CA MET A 392 6.08 5.97 -0.38
C MET A 392 6.93 5.14 0.61
N PRO A 393 6.87 3.80 0.56
CA PRO A 393 7.66 2.97 1.45
C PRO A 393 9.10 2.83 0.92
N LEU A 394 10.09 2.83 1.81
CA LEU A 394 11.49 2.59 1.45
C LEU A 394 11.84 1.12 1.72
N ARG A 395 11.65 0.27 0.70
CA ARG A 395 11.70 -1.20 0.84
C ARG A 395 13.09 -1.81 0.71
N GLY A 396 14.07 -1.05 0.20
CA GLY A 396 15.45 -1.51 -0.03
C GLY A 396 16.34 -1.58 1.22
N TYR A 397 15.77 -1.57 2.44
CA TYR A 397 16.58 -1.61 3.66
C TYR A 397 17.28 -2.96 3.85
N ALA A 398 18.61 -2.92 3.89
CA ALA A 398 19.46 -4.00 4.37
C ALA A 398 20.24 -3.50 5.61
N PRO A 399 20.22 -4.25 6.73
CA PRO A 399 20.95 -3.84 7.94
C PRO A 399 22.46 -3.75 7.71
N MET A 400 23.08 -2.68 8.22
CA MET A 400 24.53 -2.54 8.32
C MET A 400 24.94 -2.39 9.77
N LEU A 401 26.14 -2.87 10.14
CA LEU A 401 26.65 -2.69 11.49
C LEU A 401 27.16 -1.25 11.66
N PRO A 402 26.56 -0.42 12.52
CA PRO A 402 27.01 0.96 12.67
C PRO A 402 28.34 1.05 13.43
N PRO A 403 29.14 2.11 13.20
CA PRO A 403 30.41 2.30 13.89
C PRO A 403 30.21 2.39 15.41
N GLN A 404 31.16 1.83 16.16
CA GLN A 404 31.17 2.02 17.62
C GLN A 404 31.98 3.26 17.94
N LEU A 405 31.29 4.36 18.23
CA LEU A 405 31.93 5.60 18.65
C LEU A 405 32.10 5.62 20.16
N ALA A 406 33.18 6.24 20.65
CA ALA A 406 33.28 6.55 22.07
C ALA A 406 32.11 7.49 22.46
N ALA A 407 31.50 7.21 23.61
CA ALA A 407 30.33 7.91 24.13
C ALA A 407 30.61 9.40 24.39
#